data_AF-A0A7Y1VIK0-F1
#
_entry.id   AF-A0A7Y1VIK0-F1
#
_cell.length_a   1.000
_cell.length_b   1.000
_cell.length_c   1.000
_cell.angle_alpha   90.00
_cell.angle_beta   90.00
_cell.angle_gamma   90.00
#
_symmetry.space_group_name_H-M   'P 1'
#
loop_
_entity.id
_entity.type
_entity.pdbx_description
1 polymer ?
#
loop_
_entity_poly.entity_id
_entity_poly.type
_entity_poly.pdbx_seq_one_letter_code
_entity_poly.pdbx_strand_id
1 'polypeptide(L)'
;MDWWILEIIVIAILVLILGALGPLIKRFGRSYAADVFRANPRTGKSYLVLMDIAYYLIFGAYVLFTIQFDRDTGWTALVSARQLESSVVRIGGMLLLMGLLHGINVLSLPVIGRLFSLNRRLDDPPEGETARLGVA
;
A
#
# COMPACT_ATOMS: atom_id res chain seq x y z
N MET A 1 -17.62 -17.82 -28.27
CA MET A 1 -17.56 -16.74 -27.27
C MET A 1 -16.33 -15.96 -27.60
N ASP A 2 -16.46 -14.69 -27.94
CA ASP A 2 -15.33 -13.89 -28.36
C ASP A 2 -14.34 -13.76 -27.19
N TRP A 3 -13.05 -13.78 -27.51
CA TRP A 3 -11.97 -13.79 -26.50
C TRP A 3 -12.08 -12.62 -25.52
N TRP A 4 -12.52 -11.45 -25.99
CA TRP A 4 -12.67 -10.23 -25.18
C TRP A 4 -13.74 -10.38 -24.09
N ILE A 5 -14.73 -11.27 -24.26
CA ILE A 5 -15.76 -11.48 -23.24
C ILE A 5 -15.15 -12.17 -22.02
N LEU A 6 -14.30 -13.18 -22.24
CA LEU A 6 -13.57 -13.84 -21.16
C LEU A 6 -12.67 -12.83 -20.43
N GLU A 7 -11.98 -11.97 -21.19
CA GLU A 7 -11.11 -10.93 -20.65
C GLU A 7 -11.88 -9.96 -19.73
N ILE A 8 -13.04 -9.46 -20.18
CA ILE A 8 -13.90 -8.59 -19.36
C ILE A 8 -14.35 -9.30 -18.08
N ILE A 9 -14.74 -10.57 -18.17
CA ILE A 9 -15.17 -11.35 -17.00
C ILE A 9 -14.01 -11.48 -16.00
N VAL A 10 -12.80 -11.82 -16.47
CA VAL A 10 -11.62 -11.95 -15.62
C VAL A 10 -11.29 -10.61 -14.93
N ILE A 11 -11.27 -9.51 -15.68
CA ILE A 11 -11.02 -8.17 -15.13
C ILE A 11 -12.09 -7.80 -14.08
N ALA A 12 -13.37 -8.04 -14.38
CA ALA A 12 -14.46 -7.78 -13.44
C ALA A 12 -14.31 -8.59 -12.15
N ILE A 13 -13.92 -9.86 -12.25
CA ILE A 13 -13.64 -10.72 -11.09
C ILE A 13 -12.45 -10.19 -10.29
N LEU A 14 -11.35 -9.81 -10.94
CA LEU A 14 -10.17 -9.25 -10.26
C LEU A 14 -10.51 -7.96 -9.52
N VAL A 15 -11.25 -7.05 -10.15
CA VAL A 15 -11.70 -5.79 -9.53
C VAL A 15 -12.65 -6.06 -8.37
N LEU A 16 -13.57 -7.03 -8.49
CA LEU A 16 -14.48 -7.41 -7.43
C LEU A 16 -13.74 -8.02 -6.24
N ILE A 17 -12.78 -8.90 -6.48
CA ILE A 17 -11.91 -9.46 -5.44
C ILE A 17 -11.13 -8.34 -4.74
N LEU A 18 -10.54 -7.42 -5.50
CA LEU A 18 -9.80 -6.28 -4.95
C LEU A 18 -10.70 -5.39 -4.07
N GLY A 19 -11.90 -5.07 -4.55
CA GLY A 19 -12.89 -4.29 -3.83
C GLY A 19 -13.42 -4.98 -2.58
N ALA A 20 -13.57 -6.31 -2.60
CA ALA A 20 -14.05 -7.09 -1.46
C ALA A 20 -12.96 -7.33 -0.40
N LEU A 21 -11.72 -7.57 -0.81
CA LEU A 21 -10.60 -7.86 0.09
C LEU A 21 -10.12 -6.61 0.83
N GLY A 22 -10.13 -5.43 0.22
CA GLY A 22 -9.69 -4.18 0.87
C GLY A 22 -10.36 -3.92 2.23
N PRO A 23 -11.70 -3.90 2.32
CA PRO A 23 -12.42 -3.77 3.59
C PRO A 23 -12.12 -4.89 4.59
N LEU A 24 -11.93 -6.12 4.13
CA LEU A 24 -11.60 -7.27 4.99
C LEU A 24 -10.22 -7.14 5.60
N ILE A 25 -9.20 -6.82 4.79
CA ILE A 25 -7.82 -6.57 5.27
C ILE A 25 -7.81 -5.41 6.26
N LYS A 26 -8.54 -4.33 5.97
CA LYS A 26 -8.68 -3.16 6.85
C LYS A 26 -9.33 -3.50 8.18
N ARG A 27 -10.28 -4.46 8.21
CA ARG A 27 -10.90 -4.93 9.45
C ARG A 27 -9.87 -5.62 10.35
N PHE A 28 -9.03 -6.50 9.80
CA PHE A 28 -7.96 -7.16 10.56
C PHE A 28 -6.85 -6.19 10.97
N GLY A 29 -6.50 -5.23 10.11
CA GLY A 29 -5.51 -4.20 10.44
C GLY A 29 -5.93 -3.27 11.58
N ARG A 30 -7.25 -3.12 11.83
CA ARG A 30 -7.78 -2.23 12.88
C ARG A 30 -7.40 -2.68 14.28
N SER A 31 -7.49 -3.98 14.58
CA SER A 31 -7.07 -4.50 15.90
C SER A 31 -5.57 -4.31 16.10
N TYR A 32 -4.77 -4.64 15.09
CA TYR A 32 -3.32 -4.45 15.13
C TYR A 32 -2.92 -2.98 15.33
N ALA A 33 -3.54 -2.06 14.59
CA ALA A 33 -3.28 -0.63 14.74
C ALA A 33 -3.71 -0.09 16.10
N ALA A 34 -4.78 -0.62 16.70
CA ALA A 34 -5.20 -0.24 18.06
C ALA A 34 -4.15 -0.62 19.12
N ASP A 35 -3.45 -1.74 18.93
CA ASP A 35 -2.38 -2.17 19.83
C ASP A 35 -1.09 -1.37 19.60
N VAL A 36 -0.68 -1.17 18.35
CA VAL A 36 0.55 -0.44 18.01
C VAL A 36 0.44 1.06 18.30
N PHE A 37 -0.70 1.67 18.01
CA PHE A 37 -0.95 3.11 18.19
C PHE A 37 -1.85 3.40 19.39
N ARG A 38 -1.79 2.55 20.44
CA ARG A 38 -2.64 2.68 21.62
C ARG A 38 -2.58 4.06 22.28
N ALA A 39 -1.40 4.69 22.26
CA ALA A 39 -1.18 6.04 22.81
C ALA A 39 -1.79 7.17 21.95
N ASN A 40 -2.04 6.94 20.65
CA ASN A 40 -2.65 7.93 19.76
C ASN A 40 -3.53 7.27 18.68
N PRO A 41 -4.79 6.93 19.00
CA PRO A 41 -5.68 6.18 18.11
C PRO A 41 -5.99 6.89 16.78
N ARG A 42 -5.95 8.23 16.76
CA ARG A 42 -6.17 9.03 15.54
C ARG A 42 -5.09 8.74 14.50
N THR A 43 -3.83 8.63 14.92
CA THR A 43 -2.70 8.29 14.05
C THR A 43 -2.82 6.88 13.50
N GLY A 44 -3.24 5.91 14.31
CA GLY A 44 -3.48 4.54 13.86
C GLY A 44 -4.56 4.43 12.78
N LYS A 45 -5.65 5.21 12.90
CA LYS A 45 -6.69 5.28 11.86
C LYS A 45 -6.16 5.86 10.55
N SER A 46 -5.43 6.97 10.60
CA SER A 46 -4.84 7.59 9.40
C SER A 46 -3.79 6.69 8.74
N TYR A 47 -2.98 6.01 9.55
CA TYR A 47 -1.98 5.05 9.07
C TYR A 47 -2.62 3.92 8.26
N LEU A 48 -3.72 3.33 8.74
CA LEU A 48 -4.44 2.30 8.00
C LEU A 48 -5.00 2.79 6.66
N VAL A 49 -5.49 4.03 6.60
CA VAL A 49 -5.95 4.64 5.34
C VAL A 49 -4.78 4.83 4.37
N LEU A 50 -3.63 5.27 4.87
CA LEU A 50 -2.42 5.43 4.07
C LEU A 50 -1.92 4.09 3.48
N MET A 51 -1.98 3.01 4.27
CA MET A 51 -1.66 1.66 3.80
C MET A 51 -2.67 1.14 2.77
N ASP A 52 -3.95 1.49 2.93
CA ASP A 52 -5.03 1.18 1.96
C ASP A 52 -4.70 1.74 0.57
N ILE A 53 -4.16 2.96 0.51
CA ILE A 53 -3.76 3.60 -0.76
C ILE A 53 -2.65 2.79 -1.44
N ALA A 54 -1.60 2.39 -0.70
CA ALA A 54 -0.53 1.57 -1.25
C ALA A 54 -1.08 0.24 -1.81
N TYR A 55 -2.00 -0.39 -1.07
CA TYR A 55 -2.66 -1.62 -1.47
C TYR A 55 -3.38 -1.45 -2.82
N TYR A 56 -4.26 -0.47 -2.95
CA TYR A 56 -5.00 -0.27 -4.21
C TYR A 56 -4.09 0.12 -5.39
N LEU A 57 -3.01 0.86 -5.15
CA LEU A 57 -2.03 1.20 -6.19
C LEU A 57 -1.31 -0.04 -6.73
N ILE A 58 -0.83 -0.92 -5.84
CA ILE A 58 -0.09 -2.13 -6.23
C ILE A 58 -1.01 -3.14 -6.92
N PHE A 59 -2.19 -3.42 -6.35
CA PHE A 59 -3.12 -4.36 -6.96
C PHE A 59 -3.79 -3.80 -8.22
N GLY A 60 -4.05 -2.50 -8.28
CA GLY A 60 -4.50 -1.84 -9.50
C GLY A 60 -3.47 -1.95 -10.62
N ALA A 61 -2.18 -1.78 -10.31
CA ALA A 61 -1.10 -2.01 -11.26
C ALA A 61 -1.07 -3.46 -11.77
N TYR A 62 -1.23 -4.43 -10.86
CA TYR A 62 -1.32 -5.85 -11.23
C TYR A 62 -2.45 -6.10 -12.22
N VAL A 63 -3.66 -5.59 -11.96
CA VAL A 63 -4.80 -5.73 -12.89
C VAL A 63 -4.45 -5.17 -14.27
N LEU A 64 -3.86 -3.97 -14.33
CA LEU A 64 -3.45 -3.37 -15.61
C LEU A 64 -2.41 -4.20 -16.36
N PHE A 65 -1.46 -4.81 -15.67
CA PHE A 65 -0.44 -5.67 -16.30
C PHE A 65 -0.99 -7.01 -16.79
N THR A 66 -2.14 -7.44 -16.29
CA THR A 66 -2.76 -8.68 -16.75
C THR A 66 -3.70 -8.50 -17.95
N ILE A 67 -4.05 -7.26 -18.31
CA ILE A 67 -4.96 -7.00 -19.43
C ILE A 67 -4.31 -7.44 -20.75
N GLN A 68 -5.01 -8.30 -21.49
CA GLN A 68 -4.60 -8.70 -22.83
C GLN A 68 -5.25 -7.82 -23.89
N PHE A 69 -4.45 -7.39 -24.86
CA PHE A 69 -4.90 -6.60 -26.00
C PHE A 69 -4.65 -7.37 -27.29
N ASP A 70 -5.72 -7.72 -27.97
CA ASP A 70 -5.66 -8.22 -29.35
C ASP A 70 -6.58 -7.39 -30.25
N ARG A 71 -6.30 -7.38 -31.55
CA ARG A 71 -7.15 -6.69 -32.53
C ARG A 71 -8.30 -7.61 -32.91
N ASP A 72 -9.52 -7.14 -32.66
CA ASP A 72 -10.67 -7.68 -33.36
C ASP A 72 -10.69 -7.21 -34.82
N THR A 73 -11.28 -8.00 -35.72
CA THR A 73 -11.39 -7.65 -37.15
C THR A 73 -12.24 -6.39 -37.32
N GLY A 74 -11.61 -5.22 -37.45
CA GLY A 74 -12.32 -3.94 -37.65
C GLY A 74 -11.72 -2.71 -36.95
N TRP A 75 -10.65 -2.85 -36.17
CA TRP A 75 -9.96 -1.68 -35.60
C TRP A 75 -9.44 -0.75 -36.70
N THR A 76 -9.78 0.55 -36.62
CA THR A 76 -9.28 1.56 -37.55
C THR A 76 -7.75 1.67 -37.42
N ALA A 77 -7.06 2.01 -38.52
CA ALA A 77 -5.60 2.12 -38.56
C ALA A 77 -5.00 3.19 -37.62
N LEU A 78 -5.83 3.96 -36.93
CA LEU A 78 -5.45 5.10 -36.10
C LEU A 78 -4.91 4.72 -34.71
N VAL A 79 -5.36 3.61 -34.12
CA VAL A 79 -4.86 3.11 -32.83
C VAL A 79 -4.57 1.62 -32.93
N SER A 80 -3.38 1.21 -32.51
CA SER A 80 -2.98 -0.20 -32.50
C SER A 80 -3.16 -0.82 -31.12
N ALA A 81 -3.47 -2.12 -31.05
CA ALA A 81 -3.49 -2.88 -29.81
C ALA A 81 -2.17 -2.71 -29.03
N ARG A 82 -1.03 -2.72 -29.74
CA ARG A 82 0.30 -2.47 -29.19
C ARG A 82 0.44 -1.07 -28.55
N GLN A 83 -0.16 -0.04 -29.13
CA GLN A 83 -0.14 1.30 -28.53
C GLN A 83 -0.96 1.35 -27.24
N LEU A 84 -2.11 0.66 -27.23
CA LEU A 84 -2.96 0.57 -26.05
C LEU A 84 -2.26 -0.21 -24.93
N GLU A 85 -1.70 -1.38 -25.25
CA GLU A 85 -0.89 -2.19 -24.36
C GLU A 85 0.26 -1.39 -23.75
N SER A 86 1.05 -0.70 -24.58
CA SER A 86 2.14 0.16 -24.11
C SER A 86 1.66 1.26 -23.16
N SER A 87 0.50 1.87 -23.44
CA SER A 87 -0.06 2.92 -22.59
C SER A 87 -0.53 2.36 -21.24
N VAL A 88 -1.19 1.21 -21.25
CA VAL A 88 -1.67 0.51 -20.05
C VAL A 88 -0.50 0.05 -19.18
N VAL A 89 0.56 -0.50 -19.77
CA VAL A 89 1.79 -0.88 -19.06
C VAL A 89 2.45 0.34 -18.42
N ARG A 90 2.50 1.49 -19.09
CA ARG A 90 3.08 2.71 -18.49
C ARG A 90 2.26 3.21 -17.30
N ILE A 91 0.94 3.16 -17.39
CA ILE A 91 0.05 3.53 -16.26
C ILE A 91 0.24 2.54 -15.12
N GLY A 92 0.19 1.22 -15.39
CA GLY A 92 0.43 0.18 -14.40
C GLY A 92 1.79 0.33 -13.71
N GLY A 93 2.84 0.61 -14.48
CA GLY A 93 4.18 0.87 -13.97
C GLY A 93 4.23 2.07 -13.02
N MET A 94 3.57 3.18 -13.37
CA MET A 94 3.48 4.34 -12.48
C MET A 94 2.72 4.01 -11.19
N LEU A 95 1.59 3.31 -11.27
CA LEU A 95 0.84 2.89 -10.09
C LEU A 95 1.67 1.98 -9.17
N LEU A 96 2.40 1.02 -9.74
CA LEU A 96 3.27 0.12 -8.99
C LEU A 96 4.37 0.89 -8.28
N LEU A 97 5.09 1.76 -8.99
CA LEU A 97 6.17 2.56 -8.42
C LEU A 97 5.65 3.46 -7.29
N MET A 98 4.53 4.14 -7.49
CA MET A 98 3.91 4.96 -6.44
C MET A 98 3.50 4.11 -5.24
N GLY A 99 2.84 2.97 -5.46
CA GLY A 99 2.40 2.08 -4.39
C GLY A 99 3.55 1.54 -3.55
N LEU A 100 4.65 1.12 -4.19
CA LEU A 100 5.86 0.63 -3.53
C LEU A 100 6.56 1.74 -2.74
N LEU A 101 6.84 2.89 -3.38
CA LEU A 101 7.54 4.01 -2.74
C LEU A 101 6.72 4.57 -1.57
N HIS A 102 5.40 4.72 -1.76
CA HIS A 102 4.49 5.14 -0.70
C HIS A 102 4.44 4.12 0.43
N GLY A 103 4.30 2.83 0.12
CA GLY A 103 4.31 1.76 1.12
C GLY A 103 5.59 1.78 1.97
N ILE A 104 6.76 1.86 1.33
CA ILE A 104 8.05 1.96 2.02
C ILE A 104 8.10 3.22 2.91
N ASN A 105 7.69 4.37 2.38
CA ASN A 105 7.69 5.63 3.12
C ASN A 105 6.81 5.54 4.39
N VAL A 106 5.61 4.99 4.26
CA VAL A 106 4.67 4.83 5.38
C VAL A 106 5.17 3.81 6.40
N LEU A 107 5.76 2.70 5.96
CA LEU A 107 6.34 1.68 6.85
C LEU A 107 7.60 2.18 7.57
N SER A 108 8.33 3.14 7.00
CA SER A 108 9.57 3.65 7.58
C SER A 108 9.33 4.52 8.82
N LEU A 109 8.27 5.33 8.84
CA LEU A 109 8.02 6.29 9.92
C LEU A 109 7.89 5.64 11.32
N PRO A 110 7.10 4.56 11.52
CA PRO A 110 7.00 3.91 12.82
C PRO A 110 8.30 3.24 13.26
N VAL A 111 9.06 2.67 12.33
CA VAL A 111 10.34 1.98 12.62
C VAL A 111 11.36 2.99 13.13
N ILE A 112 11.52 4.11 12.42
CA ILE A 112 12.43 5.20 12.81
C ILE A 112 12.03 5.78 14.17
N GLY A 113 10.73 6.02 14.41
CA GLY A 113 10.24 6.53 15.70
C GLY A 113 10.56 5.59 16.87
N ARG A 114 10.44 4.27 16.67
CA ARG A 114 10.80 3.27 17.68
C ARG A 114 12.31 3.27 17.96
N LEU A 115 13.14 3.30 16.92
CA LEU A 115 14.60 3.32 17.08
C LEU A 115 15.07 4.55 17.88
N PHE A 116 14.57 5.74 17.58
CA PHE A 116 14.91 6.95 18.36
C PHE A 116 14.40 6.90 19.81
N SER A 117 13.22 6.30 20.05
CA SER A 117 12.71 6.14 21.41
C SER A 117 13.54 5.17 22.26
N LEU A 118 14.12 4.13 21.64
CA LEU A 118 15.02 3.19 22.30
C LEU A 118 16.35 3.85 22.66
N ASN A 119 16.90 4.69 21.77
CA ASN A 119 18.14 5.42 22.05
C ASN A 119 17.99 6.34 23.27
N ARG A 120 16.90 7.11 23.35
CA ARG A 120 16.63 7.99 24.51
C ARG A 120 16.58 7.25 25.84
N ARG A 121 16.04 6.02 25.87
CA ARG A 121 15.99 5.20 27.11
C ARG A 121 17.36 4.68 27.54
N LEU A 122 18.33 4.62 26.64
CA LEU A 122 19.71 4.25 26.96
C LEU A 122 20.51 5.47 27.46
N ASP A 123 20.13 6.68 27.01
CA ASP A 123 20.78 7.93 27.39
C ASP A 123 20.29 8.50 28.74
N ASP A 124 19.10 8.09 29.23
CA ASP A 124 18.59 8.49 30.54
C ASP A 124 19.34 7.73 31.67
N PRO A 125 20.09 8.44 32.55
CA PRO A 125 20.77 7.79 33.66
C PRO A 125 19.75 7.16 34.63
N PRO A 126 20.05 5.99 35.23
CA PRO A 126 19.13 5.34 36.14
C PRO A 126 18.81 6.28 37.32
N GLU A 127 17.53 6.45 37.64
CA GLU A 127 16.98 7.32 38.69
C GLU A 127 17.60 7.11 40.10
N GLY A 128 18.47 6.11 40.27
CA GLY A 128 19.21 5.84 41.50
C GLY A 128 20.55 6.58 41.68
N GLU A 129 21.08 7.26 40.65
CA GLU A 129 22.42 7.89 40.75
C GLU A 129 22.36 9.39 41.09
N THR A 130 21.30 10.09 40.70
CA THR A 130 21.04 11.48 41.11
C THR A 130 20.75 11.63 42.61
N ALA A 131 20.23 10.57 43.26
CA ALA A 131 20.05 10.52 44.71
C ALA A 131 21.35 10.31 45.50
N ARG A 132 22.46 9.89 44.86
CA ARG A 132 23.76 9.69 45.53
C ARG A 132 24.71 10.89 45.42
N LEU A 133 24.42 11.86 44.56
CA LEU A 133 25.27 13.04 44.32
C LEU A 133 24.72 14.34 44.91
N GLY A 134 23.57 14.30 45.58
CA GLY A 134 23.00 15.42 46.32
C GLY A 134 22.89 15.10 47.81
N VAL A 135 23.97 15.33 48.55
CA VAL A 135 24.07 15.82 49.96
C VAL A 135 25.43 15.38 50.52
N ALA A 136 26.41 16.29 50.43
CA ALA A 136 27.34 16.69 51.49
C ALA A 136 28.03 17.99 51.04
#